data_AF-A0A099FBW5-F1
#
_entry.id   AF-A0A099FBW5-F1
#
_cell.length_a   1.000
_cell.length_b   1.000
_cell.length_c   1.000
_cell.angle_alpha   90.00
_cell.angle_beta   90.00
_cell.angle_gamma   90.00
#
_symmetry.space_group_name_H-M   'P 1'
#
loop_
_entity.id
_entity.type
_entity.pdbx_description
1 polymer ?
#
loop_
_entity_poly.entity_id
_entity_poly.type
_entity_poly.pdbx_seq_one_letter_code
_entity_poly.pdbx_strand_id
1 'polypeptide(L)'
;MQIFLGDSHAYPGCRATLPGDLPAAGTDVVICLADGIEVPGRLSPCPEGFRLEIASHRTAAGTSIARKSWLLGRDDAGWKIKARLADPA
;
A
#
# COMPACT_ATOMS: atom_id res chain seq x y z
N MET A 1 10.24 -4.92 5.83
CA MET A 1 8.87 -5.45 5.92
C MET A 1 8.25 -5.46 4.53
N GLN A 2 7.51 -6.51 4.17
CA GLN A 2 6.80 -6.61 2.89
C GLN A 2 5.28 -6.48 3.09
N ILE A 3 4.62 -5.85 2.13
CA ILE A 3 3.15 -5.77 2.04
C ILE A 3 2.76 -6.31 0.66
N PHE A 4 1.85 -7.27 0.61
CA PHE A 4 1.38 -7.85 -0.64
C PHE A 4 0.04 -7.24 -1.01
N LEU A 5 -0.10 -6.70 -2.22
CA LEU A 5 -1.38 -6.32 -2.78
C LEU A 5 -1.87 -7.46 -3.69
N GLY A 6 -3.17 -7.78 -3.59
CA GLY A 6 -3.79 -8.87 -4.37
C GLY A 6 -3.92 -8.57 -5.86
N ASP A 7 -3.58 -7.35 -6.28
CA ASP A 7 -3.71 -6.87 -7.65
C ASP A 7 -2.42 -6.19 -8.12
N SER A 8 -2.31 -5.96 -9.42
CA SER A 8 -1.19 -5.22 -10.03
C SER A 8 -1.21 -3.72 -9.75
N HIS A 9 -2.29 -3.21 -9.14
CA HIS A 9 -2.45 -1.79 -8.84
C HIS A 9 -3.21 -1.58 -7.53
N ALA A 10 -2.86 -0.50 -6.82
CA ALA A 10 -3.58 -0.06 -5.64
C ALA A 10 -4.85 0.74 -6.00
N TYR A 11 -5.99 0.38 -5.40
CA TYR A 11 -7.28 1.08 -5.53
C TYR A 11 -8.22 0.74 -4.35
N PRO A 12 -9.27 1.54 -4.08
CA PRO A 12 -10.24 1.23 -3.03
C PRO A 12 -10.91 -0.14 -3.23
N GLY A 13 -10.78 -1.02 -2.24
CA GLY A 13 -11.25 -2.40 -2.27
C GLY A 13 -10.15 -3.43 -2.54
N CYS A 14 -9.00 -3.02 -3.07
CA CYS A 14 -7.86 -3.92 -3.29
C CYS A 14 -7.42 -4.55 -1.96
N ARG A 15 -7.30 -5.88 -1.96
CA ARG A 15 -6.94 -6.66 -0.78
C ARG A 15 -5.45 -6.60 -0.53
N ALA A 16 -5.08 -6.57 0.75
CA ALA A 16 -3.70 -6.51 1.17
C ALA A 16 -3.38 -7.60 2.21
N THR A 17 -2.13 -8.05 2.22
CA THR A 17 -1.58 -8.86 3.31
C THR A 17 -0.42 -8.10 3.92
N LEU A 18 -0.50 -7.89 5.23
CA LEU A 18 0.52 -7.25 6.05
C LEU A 18 1.07 -8.30 7.04
N PRO A 19 2.32 -8.18 7.50
CA PRO A 19 2.84 -9.06 8.55
C PRO A 19 2.07 -8.88 9.86
N GLY A 20 2.16 -9.87 10.74
CA GLY A 20 1.44 -9.89 12.01
C GLY A 20 1.79 -8.70 12.93
N ASP A 21 3.08 -8.35 12.99
CA ASP A 21 3.56 -7.23 13.80
C ASP A 21 3.55 -5.93 13.00
N LEU A 22 2.56 -5.08 13.28
CA LEU A 22 2.41 -3.78 12.64
C LEU A 22 3.23 -2.70 13.38
N PRO A 23 3.81 -1.74 12.64
CA PRO A 23 4.72 -0.77 13.25
C PRO A 23 3.96 0.30 14.03
N ALA A 24 4.48 0.68 15.20
CA ALA A 24 3.96 1.78 16.00
C ALA A 24 4.35 3.18 15.46
N ALA A 25 5.24 3.24 14.48
CA ALA A 25 5.73 4.47 13.85
C ALA A 25 5.93 4.27 12.34
N GLY A 26 6.11 5.36 11.59
CA GLY A 26 6.38 5.31 10.16
C GLY A 26 7.60 4.44 9.83
N THR A 27 7.40 3.41 9.01
CA THR A 27 8.42 2.42 8.64
C THR A 27 8.45 2.22 7.13
N ASP A 28 9.64 2.09 6.56
CA ASP A 28 9.81 1.80 5.15
C ASP A 28 9.48 0.33 4.85
N VAL A 29 8.78 0.12 3.74
CA VAL A 29 8.26 -1.17 3.32
C VAL A 29 8.54 -1.42 1.84
N VAL A 30 8.49 -2.69 1.45
CA VAL A 30 8.44 -3.11 0.05
C VAL A 30 7.01 -3.56 -0.25
N ILE A 31 6.37 -2.93 -1.23
CA ILE A 31 5.05 -3.33 -1.73
C ILE A 31 5.26 -4.31 -2.87
N CYS A 32 4.75 -5.52 -2.71
CA CYS A 32 4.75 -6.57 -3.72
C CYS A 32 3.38 -6.59 -4.40
N LEU A 33 3.36 -6.29 -5.70
CA LEU A 33 2.16 -6.29 -6.54
C LEU A 33 1.95 -7.68 -7.16
N ALA A 34 0.71 -8.04 -7.49
CA ALA A 34 0.38 -9.36 -8.03
C ALA A 34 1.00 -9.65 -9.41
N ASP A 35 1.47 -8.63 -10.13
CA ASP A 35 2.23 -8.76 -11.38
C ASP A 35 3.73 -8.97 -11.16
N GLY A 36 4.17 -9.16 -9.92
CA GLY A 36 5.56 -9.46 -9.55
C GLY A 36 6.43 -8.21 -9.35
N ILE A 37 5.85 -7.01 -9.44
CA ILE A 37 6.60 -5.78 -9.21
C ILE A 37 6.75 -5.49 -7.72
N GLU A 38 7.98 -5.12 -7.36
CA GLU A 38 8.31 -4.63 -6.03
C GLU A 38 8.53 -3.12 -6.07
N VAL A 39 7.83 -2.40 -5.19
CA VAL A 39 7.86 -0.93 -5.12
C VAL A 39 8.22 -0.49 -3.70
N PRO A 40 9.18 0.44 -3.53
CA PRO A 40 9.41 1.06 -2.23
C PRO A 40 8.19 1.83 -1.75
N GLY A 41 7.97 1.83 -0.45
CA GLY A 41 6.95 2.67 0.14
C GLY A 41 7.11 2.85 1.63
N ARG A 42 6.09 3.47 2.23
CA ARG A 42 6.10 3.80 3.65
C ARG A 42 4.76 3.46 4.27
N LEU A 43 4.79 2.72 5.37
CA LEU A 43 3.61 2.43 6.18
C LEU A 43 3.70 3.25 7.46
N SER A 44 2.65 4.02 7.77
CA SER A 44 2.57 4.82 8.99
C SER A 44 1.19 4.68 9.64
N PRO A 45 1.12 4.55 10.97
CA PRO A 45 -0.17 4.54 11.66
C PRO A 45 -0.86 5.91 11.52
N CYS A 46 -2.18 5.91 11.39
CA CYS A 46 -3.01 7.10 11.41
C CYS A 46 -4.33 6.81 12.17
N PRO A 47 -5.12 7.82 12.56
CA PRO A 47 -6.33 7.61 13.36
C PRO A 47 -7.35 6.62 12.74
N GLU A 48 -7.40 6.54 11.41
CA GLU A 48 -8.36 5.72 10.68
C GLU A 48 -7.82 4.33 10.25
N GLY A 49 -6.57 4.01 10.61
CA GLY A 49 -5.89 2.78 10.21
C GLY A 49 -4.41 3.02 9.92
N PHE A 50 -3.98 2.73 8.69
CA PHE A 50 -2.61 2.99 8.27
C PHE A 50 -2.56 3.76 6.95
N ARG A 51 -1.68 4.76 6.86
CA ARG A 51 -1.29 5.38 5.60
C ARG A 51 -0.22 4.53 4.93
N LEU A 52 -0.52 4.02 3.74
CA LEU A 52 0.43 3.39 2.83
C LEU A 52 0.79 4.35 1.71
N GLU A 53 2.06 4.75 1.65
CA GLU A 53 2.62 5.52 0.55
C GLU A 53 3.35 4.57 -0.39
N ILE A 54 3.03 4.62 -1.68
CA ILE A 54 3.67 3.82 -2.73
C ILE A 54 4.46 4.77 -3.61
N ALA A 55 5.76 4.55 -3.75
CA ALA A 55 6.62 5.37 -4.59
C ALA A 55 6.19 5.34 -6.06
N SER A 56 6.63 6.33 -6.83
CA SER A 56 6.49 6.27 -8.30
C SER A 56 7.20 5.04 -8.84
N HIS A 57 6.55 4.30 -9.73
CA HIS A 57 7.08 3.08 -10.30
C HIS A 57 6.58 2.87 -11.72
N ARG A 58 7.17 1.90 -12.42
CA ARG A 58 6.72 1.47 -13.74
C ARG A 58 6.10 0.09 -13.60
N THR A 59 4.90 -0.11 -14.16
CA THR A 59 4.22 -1.42 -14.18
C THR A 59 4.91 -2.38 -15.14
N ALA A 60 4.54 -3.67 -15.13
CA ALA A 60 5.17 -4.69 -15.96
C ALA A 60 4.88 -4.43 -17.45
N ALA A 61 3.71 -3.84 -17.73
CA ALA A 61 3.32 -3.34 -19.05
C ALA A 61 4.03 -2.04 -19.47
N GLY A 62 4.91 -1.50 -18.63
CA GLY A 62 5.72 -0.32 -18.93
C GLY A 62 5.07 1.03 -18.59
N THR A 63 3.89 1.05 -17.95
CA THR A 63 3.18 2.29 -17.60
C THR A 63 3.81 2.97 -16.39
N SER A 64 4.11 4.27 -16.49
CA SER A 64 4.59 5.07 -15.36
C SER A 64 3.45 5.47 -14.43
N ILE A 65 3.54 5.10 -13.16
CA ILE A 65 2.61 5.45 -12.10
C ILE A 65 3.29 6.44 -11.16
N ALA A 66 2.66 7.60 -10.96
CA ALA A 66 3.14 8.59 -9.98
C ALA A 66 3.00 8.05 -8.55
N ARG A 67 3.76 8.64 -7.61
CA ARG A 67 3.61 8.38 -6.17
C ARG A 67 2.14 8.58 -5.77
N LYS A 68 1.63 7.69 -4.91
CA LYS A 68 0.27 7.80 -4.36
C LYS A 68 0.24 7.38 -2.90
N SER A 69 -0.66 7.99 -2.15
CA SER A 69 -0.97 7.63 -0.77
C SER A 69 -2.34 6.96 -0.66
N TRP A 70 -2.44 5.96 0.21
CA TRP A 70 -3.64 5.14 0.40
C TRP A 70 -3.94 4.96 1.89
N LEU A 71 -5.22 4.90 2.24
CA LEU A 71 -5.65 4.47 3.55
C LEU A 71 -5.85 2.96 3.53
N LEU A 72 -5.13 2.23 4.37
CA LEU A 72 -5.38 0.83 4.68
C LEU A 72 -6.26 0.72 5.92
N GLY A 73 -7.21 -0.20 5.87
CA GLY A 73 -7.96 -0.62 7.04
C GLY A 73 -8.29 -2.10 6.98
N ARG A 74 -8.80 -2.63 8.09
CA ARG A 74 -9.15 -4.03 8.25
C ARG A 74 -10.66 -4.19 8.35
N ASP A 75 -11.20 -5.17 7.64
CA ASP A 75 -12.57 -5.67 7.82
C ASP A 75 -12.54 -7.17 8.15
N ASP A 76 -13.70 -7.82 8.20
CA ASP A 76 -13.84 -9.25 8.54
C ASP A 76 -13.07 -10.17 7.58
N ALA A 77 -12.81 -9.73 6.34
CA ALA A 77 -12.05 -10.47 5.34
C ALA A 77 -10.55 -10.09 5.31
N GLY A 78 -10.08 -9.26 6.26
CA GLY A 78 -8.69 -8.87 6.38
C GLY A 78 -8.40 -7.44 5.91
N TRP A 79 -7.15 -7.18 5.52
CA TRP A 79 -6.72 -5.84 5.13
C TRP A 79 -7.16 -5.48 3.72
N LYS A 80 -7.51 -4.21 3.53
CA LYS A 80 -7.79 -3.63 2.22
C LYS A 80 -7.42 -2.15 2.15
N ILE A 81 -7.22 -1.67 0.93
CA ILE A 81 -7.21 -0.24 0.64
C ILE A 81 -8.65 0.28 0.77
N LYS A 82 -8.86 1.26 1.65
CA LYS A 82 -10.17 1.90 1.87
C LYS A 82 -10.39 3.11 0.97
N ALA A 83 -9.37 3.94 0.81
CA ALA A 83 -9.49 5.19 0.07
C ALA A 83 -8.13 5.65 -0.45
N ARG A 84 -8.15 6.51 -1.47
CA ARG A 84 -6.99 7.30 -1.86
C ARG A 84 -6.86 8.48 -0.90
N LEU A 85 -5.65 8.74 -0.43
CA LEU A 85 -5.33 9.92 0.37
C LEU A 85 -4.75 11.00 -0.54
N ALA A 86 -4.93 12.26 -0.13
CA ALA A 86 -4.20 13.36 -0.75
C ALA A 86 -2.69 13.14 -0.53
N ASP A 87 -1.91 13.47 -1.55
CA ASP A 87 -0.46 13.49 -1.40
C ASP A 87 -0.10 14.54 -0.35
N PRO A 88 0.89 14.27 0.52
CA PRO A 88 1.34 15.28 1.46
C PRO A 88 1.86 16.48 0.66
N ALA A 89 1.40 17.68 1.04
CA ALA A 89 1.85 18.94 0.45
C ALA A 89 3.36 19.17 0.66
#